data_AF-A0A926BAC8-F1
#
_entry.id   AF-A0A926BAC8-F1
#
_cell.length_a   1.000
_cell.length_b   1.000
_cell.length_c   1.000
_cell.angle_alpha   90.00
_cell.angle_beta   90.00
_cell.angle_gamma   90.00
#
_symmetry.space_group_name_H-M   'P 1'
#
loop_
_entity.id
_entity.type
_entity.pdbx_description
1 polymer ?
#
loop_
_entity_poly.entity_id
_entity_poly.type
_entity_poly.pdbx_seq_one_letter_code
_entity_poly.pdbx_strand_id
1 'polypeptide(L)'
;MIHDLIAARVRDWFQWEDCPVRGIIGHIESVNFFRDAQIEAIKTYLFLKIEGGNRPLSALLCGGSLLPSEDLSRLHISEETRTLFQTDPAALALFQFSRLKADGGAKTLLPSLERHLLDHAAGIRCDTVVKQLFYGVE
;
A
#
# COMPACT_ATOMS: atom_id res chain seq x y z
N MET A 1 -10.52 -0.45 0.04
CA MET A 1 -9.51 0.61 -0.15
C MET A 1 -8.08 0.09 0.04
N ILE A 2 -7.58 -0.06 1.27
CA ILE A 2 -6.25 -0.68 1.48
C ILE A 2 -6.24 -2.17 1.11
N HIS A 3 -7.37 -2.84 1.35
CA HIS A 3 -7.63 -4.19 0.86
C HIS A 3 -7.37 -4.32 -0.64
N ASP A 4 -7.81 -3.36 -1.46
CA ASP A 4 -7.71 -3.46 -2.93
C ASP A 4 -6.27 -3.24 -3.39
N LEU A 5 -5.53 -2.37 -2.68
CA LEU A 5 -4.10 -2.18 -2.87
C LEU A 5 -3.33 -3.46 -2.55
N ILE A 6 -3.63 -4.08 -1.40
CA ILE A 6 -3.03 -5.36 -1.01
C ILE A 6 -3.39 -6.44 -2.04
N ALA A 7 -4.65 -6.53 -2.45
CA ALA A 7 -5.11 -7.52 -3.43
C ALA A 7 -4.40 -7.35 -4.78
N ALA A 8 -4.15 -6.10 -5.22
CA ALA A 8 -3.37 -5.84 -6.42
C ALA A 8 -1.92 -6.35 -6.27
N ARG A 9 -1.27 -6.06 -5.15
CA ARG A 9 0.09 -6.55 -4.88
C ARG A 9 0.18 -8.06 -4.73
N VAL A 10 -0.82 -8.69 -4.13
CA VAL A 10 -0.93 -10.15 -4.05
C VAL A 10 -0.99 -10.73 -5.46
N ARG A 11 -1.84 -10.19 -6.34
CA ARG A 11 -1.90 -10.65 -7.73
C ARG A 11 -0.55 -10.53 -8.42
N ASP A 12 0.12 -9.38 -8.31
CA ASP A 12 1.44 -9.17 -8.92
C ASP A 12 2.49 -10.17 -8.40
N TRP A 13 2.53 -10.37 -7.08
CA TRP A 13 3.45 -11.31 -6.42
C TRP A 13 3.21 -12.77 -6.86
N PHE A 14 1.96 -13.15 -7.08
CA PHE A 14 1.60 -14.48 -7.59
C PHE A 14 2.01 -14.71 -9.05
N GLN A 15 2.17 -13.65 -9.84
CA GLN A 15 2.65 -13.73 -11.23
C GLN A 15 4.18 -13.89 -11.33
N TRP A 16 4.95 -13.71 -10.25
CA TRP A 16 6.41 -13.88 -10.29
C TRP A 16 6.80 -15.30 -10.69
N GLU A 17 7.81 -15.45 -11.56
CA GLU A 17 8.26 -16.77 -12.03
C GLU A 17 8.63 -17.69 -10.85
N ASP A 18 9.30 -17.15 -9.84
CA ASP A 18 9.74 -17.89 -8.64
C ASP A 18 8.84 -17.64 -7.41
N CYS A 19 7.53 -17.45 -7.59
CA CYS A 19 6.62 -17.24 -6.46
C CYS A 19 6.70 -18.43 -5.47
N PRO A 20 7.13 -18.20 -4.21
CA PRO A 20 7.51 -19.27 -3.29
C PRO A 20 6.33 -20.15 -2.84
N VAL A 21 5.10 -19.65 -3.01
CA VAL A 21 3.88 -20.32 -2.57
C VAL A 21 3.08 -20.95 -3.71
N ARG A 22 3.59 -20.91 -4.95
CA ARG A 22 2.87 -21.46 -6.11
C ARG A 22 2.53 -22.94 -5.94
N GLY A 23 3.48 -23.74 -5.45
CA GLY A 23 3.27 -25.17 -5.24
C GLY A 23 2.17 -25.49 -4.22
N ILE A 24 2.19 -24.82 -3.05
CA ILE A 24 1.20 -25.07 -1.99
C ILE A 24 -0.19 -24.59 -2.39
N ILE A 25 -0.30 -23.43 -3.05
CA ILE A 25 -1.58 -22.91 -3.53
C ILE A 25 -2.15 -23.79 -4.64
N GLY A 26 -1.31 -24.22 -5.60
CA GLY A 26 -1.75 -25.15 -6.65
C GLY A 26 -2.25 -26.48 -6.08
N HIS A 27 -1.62 -26.98 -5.01
CA HIS A 27 -2.13 -28.15 -4.30
C HIS A 27 -3.50 -27.87 -3.65
N ILE A 28 -3.66 -26.76 -2.93
CA ILE A 28 -4.92 -26.37 -2.28
C ILE A 28 -6.05 -26.26 -3.31
N GLU A 29 -5.79 -25.64 -4.47
CA GLU A 29 -6.73 -25.51 -5.58
C GLU A 29 -7.09 -26.89 -6.16
N SER A 30 -6.12 -27.80 -6.30
CA SER A 30 -6.36 -29.16 -6.83
C SER A 30 -7.24 -30.04 -5.94
N VAL A 31 -7.16 -29.86 -4.61
CA VAL A 31 -7.99 -30.60 -3.65
C VAL A 31 -9.45 -30.12 -3.69
N ASN A 32 -9.71 -28.91 -4.21
CA ASN A 32 -11.04 -28.34 -4.44
C ASN A 32 -11.96 -28.34 -3.19
N PHE A 33 -11.36 -28.16 -2.01
CA PHE A 33 -12.10 -28.14 -0.72
C PHE A 33 -12.48 -26.72 -0.27
N PHE A 34 -11.73 -25.71 -0.73
CA PHE A 34 -11.92 -24.31 -0.36
C PHE A 34 -12.60 -23.55 -1.48
N ARG A 35 -13.47 -22.59 -1.11
CA ARG A 35 -14.02 -21.61 -2.06
C ARG A 35 -12.98 -20.57 -2.43
N ASP A 36 -13.15 -19.93 -3.59
CA ASP A 36 -12.26 -18.89 -4.12
C ASP A 36 -11.91 -17.83 -3.07
N ALA A 37 -12.90 -17.31 -2.33
CA ALA A 37 -12.67 -16.30 -1.30
C ALA A 37 -11.74 -16.79 -0.16
N GLN A 38 -11.79 -18.08 0.19
CA GLN A 38 -10.91 -18.66 1.20
C GLN A 38 -9.48 -18.83 0.65
N ILE A 39 -9.36 -19.22 -0.62
CA ILE A 39 -8.07 -19.33 -1.30
C ILE A 39 -7.41 -17.95 -1.39
N GLU A 40 -8.15 -16.91 -1.80
CA GLU A 40 -7.64 -15.53 -1.86
C GLU A 40 -7.24 -14.99 -0.47
N ALA A 41 -7.98 -15.36 0.59
CA ALA A 41 -7.57 -15.02 1.95
C ALA A 41 -6.25 -15.69 2.35
N ILE A 42 -6.05 -16.96 1.98
CA ILE A 42 -4.79 -17.68 2.21
C ILE A 42 -3.65 -17.02 1.42
N LYS A 43 -3.86 -16.70 0.13
CA LYS A 43 -2.89 -15.98 -0.72
C LYS A 43 -2.48 -14.65 -0.09
N THR A 44 -3.46 -13.87 0.39
CA THR A 44 -3.23 -12.59 1.07
C THR A 44 -2.44 -12.78 2.36
N TYR A 45 -2.79 -13.76 3.18
CA TYR A 45 -2.06 -14.07 4.41
C TYR A 45 -0.60 -14.41 4.12
N LEU A 46 -0.35 -15.31 3.15
CA LEU A 46 1.00 -15.74 2.79
C LEU A 46 1.84 -14.58 2.23
N PHE A 47 1.24 -13.71 1.41
CA PHE A 47 1.89 -12.49 0.94
C PHE A 47 2.34 -11.60 2.11
N LEU A 48 1.42 -11.28 3.03
CA LEU A 48 1.76 -10.43 4.18
C LEU A 48 2.80 -11.08 5.11
N LYS A 49 2.77 -12.41 5.22
CA LYS A 49 3.71 -13.17 6.04
C LYS A 49 5.12 -13.18 5.46
N ILE A 50 5.24 -13.45 4.16
CA ILE A 50 6.52 -13.69 3.48
C ILE A 50 7.05 -12.37 2.91
N GLU A 51 6.36 -11.80 1.93
CA GLU A 51 6.79 -10.55 1.26
C GLU A 51 6.65 -9.35 2.20
N GLY A 52 5.55 -9.29 2.97
CA GLY A 52 5.36 -8.28 4.00
C GLY A 52 6.30 -8.44 5.20
N GLY A 53 6.97 -9.59 5.35
CA GLY A 53 7.84 -9.89 6.49
C GLY A 53 7.11 -9.84 7.84
N ASN A 54 5.79 -10.07 7.86
CA ASN A 54 4.95 -10.00 9.05
C ASN A 54 5.06 -8.65 9.81
N ARG A 55 5.35 -7.56 9.09
CA ARG A 55 5.38 -6.20 9.65
C ARG A 55 3.96 -5.63 9.78
N PRO A 56 3.75 -4.66 10.69
CA PRO A 56 2.50 -3.93 10.78
C PRO A 56 2.12 -3.28 9.44
N LEU A 57 0.82 -3.21 9.15
CA LEU A 57 0.32 -2.64 7.89
C LEU A 57 0.70 -1.17 7.74
N SER A 58 0.77 -0.43 8.85
CA SER A 58 1.29 0.93 8.94
C SER A 58 2.72 1.03 8.41
N ALA A 59 3.60 0.13 8.83
CA ALA A 59 5.00 0.08 8.38
C ALA A 59 5.11 -0.30 6.89
N LEU A 60 4.28 -1.23 6.40
CA LEU A 60 4.23 -1.59 4.98
C LEU A 60 3.74 -0.44 4.10
N LEU A 61 2.78 0.34 4.60
CA LEU A 61 2.32 1.54 3.90
C LEU A 61 3.41 2.61 3.87
N CYS A 62 3.98 2.98 5.03
CA CYS A 62 5.08 3.96 5.12
C CYS A 62 6.32 3.56 4.32
N GLY A 63 6.62 2.26 4.25
CA GLY A 63 7.74 1.75 3.48
C GLY A 63 7.54 1.82 1.96
N GLY A 64 6.36 2.23 1.48
CA GLY A 64 6.03 2.35 0.06
C GLY A 64 5.85 1.00 -0.65
N SER A 65 6.07 -0.14 0.02
CA SER A 65 6.04 -1.46 -0.62
C SER A 65 4.66 -1.80 -1.22
N LEU A 66 3.59 -1.29 -0.63
CA LEU A 66 2.23 -1.51 -1.12
C LEU A 66 1.86 -0.61 -2.30
N LEU A 67 2.56 0.51 -2.50
CA LEU A 67 2.19 1.53 -3.47
C LEU A 67 2.98 1.37 -4.79
N PRO A 68 2.39 1.77 -5.92
CA PRO A 68 3.11 1.79 -7.20
C PRO A 68 4.22 2.85 -7.16
N SER A 69 5.23 2.69 -8.02
CA SER A 69 6.26 3.73 -8.19
C SER A 69 5.64 5.01 -8.72
N GLU A 70 5.98 6.17 -8.14
CA GLU A 70 5.59 7.48 -8.63
C GLU A 70 6.75 8.17 -9.36
N ASP A 71 6.46 8.83 -10.49
CA ASP A 71 7.41 9.73 -11.14
C ASP A 71 7.20 11.16 -10.67
N LEU A 72 8.06 11.61 -9.74
CA LEU A 72 8.00 12.96 -9.14
C LEU A 72 8.24 14.09 -10.15
N SER A 73 8.82 13.81 -11.31
CA SER A 73 9.07 14.82 -12.35
C SER A 73 7.78 15.25 -13.06
N ARG A 74 6.78 14.37 -13.09
CA ARG A 74 5.48 14.62 -13.73
C ARG A 74 4.48 15.30 -12.79
N LEU A 75 4.82 15.43 -11.51
CA LEU A 75 3.95 16.05 -10.51
C LEU A 75 4.12 17.56 -10.50
N HIS A 76 3.00 18.29 -10.57
CA HIS A 76 2.93 19.73 -10.36
C HIS A 76 2.98 20.06 -8.86
N ILE A 77 4.17 19.91 -8.26
CA ILE A 77 4.45 20.18 -6.85
C ILE A 77 5.62 21.17 -6.70
N SER A 78 5.66 21.86 -5.56
CA SER A 78 6.76 22.76 -5.20
C SER A 78 8.10 22.00 -5.12
N GLU A 79 9.20 22.73 -5.20
CA GLU A 79 10.54 22.15 -5.03
C GLU A 79 10.72 21.56 -3.62
N GLU A 80 10.20 22.23 -2.59
CA GLU A 80 10.23 21.78 -1.20
C GLU A 80 9.48 20.45 -0.99
N THR A 81 8.29 20.29 -1.58
CA THR A 81 7.55 19.03 -1.50
C THR A 81 8.27 17.91 -2.26
N ARG A 82 8.93 18.25 -3.39
CA ARG A 82 9.68 17.28 -4.17
C ARG A 82 10.91 16.77 -3.41
N THR A 83 11.67 17.66 -2.76
CA THR A 83 12.82 17.26 -1.94
C THR A 83 12.37 16.43 -0.73
N LEU A 84 11.23 16.75 -0.10
CA LEU A 84 10.64 15.93 0.94
C LEU A 84 10.34 14.51 0.43
N PHE A 85 9.62 14.35 -0.67
CA PHE A 85 9.27 13.03 -1.20
C PHE A 85 10.48 12.20 -1.64
N GLN A 86 11.57 12.85 -2.04
CA GLN A 86 12.83 12.17 -2.35
C GLN A 86 13.59 11.73 -1.09
N THR A 87 13.46 12.47 0.01
CA THR A 87 14.20 12.23 1.25
C THR A 87 13.45 11.33 2.23
N ASP A 88 12.12 11.40 2.22
CA ASP A 88 11.22 10.63 3.09
C ASP A 88 10.22 9.80 2.25
N PRO A 89 10.50 8.49 2.05
CA PRO A 89 9.58 7.57 1.38
C PRO A 89 8.21 7.47 2.04
N ALA A 90 8.11 7.68 3.37
CA ALA A 90 6.84 7.60 4.07
C ALA A 90 5.94 8.79 3.73
N ALA A 91 6.52 9.97 3.50
CA ALA A 91 5.77 11.15 3.04
C ALA A 91 5.22 10.94 1.62
N LEU A 92 6.04 10.38 0.73
CA LEU A 92 5.58 10.02 -0.62
C LEU A 92 4.47 8.96 -0.56
N ALA A 93 4.64 7.94 0.26
CA ALA A 93 3.65 6.88 0.42
C ALA A 93 2.30 7.43 0.92
N LEU A 94 2.32 8.31 1.92
CA LEU A 94 1.12 8.97 2.43
C LEU A 94 0.46 9.86 1.37
N PHE A 95 1.25 10.57 0.57
CA PHE A 95 0.75 11.38 -0.52
C PHE A 95 0.04 10.53 -1.58
N GLN A 96 0.67 9.45 -2.03
CA GLN A 96 0.05 8.52 -2.99
C GLN A 96 -1.20 7.87 -2.40
N PHE A 97 -1.17 7.46 -1.13
CA PHE A 97 -2.31 6.90 -0.44
C PHE A 97 -3.49 7.89 -0.37
N SER A 98 -3.20 9.16 -0.08
CA SER A 98 -4.23 10.22 -0.04
C SER A 98 -4.93 10.44 -1.38
N ARG A 99 -4.20 10.22 -2.49
CA ARG A 99 -4.66 10.39 -3.88
C ARG A 99 -5.38 9.17 -4.46
N LEU A 100 -5.40 8.03 -3.76
CA LEU A 100 -6.19 6.89 -4.18
C LEU A 100 -7.66 7.31 -4.32
N LYS A 101 -8.34 6.82 -5.35
CA LYS A 101 -9.76 7.14 -5.58
C LYS A 101 -10.63 6.15 -4.82
N ALA A 102 -11.74 6.64 -4.27
CA ALA A 102 -12.81 5.75 -3.82
C ALA A 102 -13.50 5.08 -5.01
N ASP A 103 -13.98 3.85 -4.84
CA ASP A 103 -14.67 3.11 -5.90
C ASP A 103 -15.78 3.96 -6.53
N GLY A 104 -15.64 4.21 -7.84
CA GLY A 104 -16.61 4.99 -8.64
C GLY A 104 -16.52 6.52 -8.51
N GLY A 105 -15.56 7.07 -7.76
CA GLY A 105 -15.49 8.50 -7.45
C GLY A 105 -14.44 9.30 -8.22
N ALA A 106 -14.76 10.57 -8.54
CA ALA A 106 -13.80 11.56 -9.03
C ALA A 106 -12.91 12.16 -7.93
N LYS A 107 -13.25 11.96 -6.65
CA LYS A 107 -12.57 12.55 -5.48
C LYS A 107 -11.53 11.61 -4.90
N THR A 108 -10.43 12.20 -4.42
CA THR A 108 -9.37 11.50 -3.69
C THR A 108 -9.86 11.03 -2.32
N LEU A 109 -9.21 9.99 -1.78
CA LEU A 109 -9.59 9.31 -0.53
C LEU A 109 -9.57 10.27 0.66
N LEU A 110 -8.52 11.09 0.71
CA LEU A 110 -8.20 11.96 1.84
C LEU A 110 -7.75 13.32 1.31
N PRO A 111 -8.67 14.13 0.74
CA PRO A 111 -8.33 15.40 0.10
C PRO A 111 -7.74 16.42 1.10
N SER A 112 -8.14 16.32 2.37
CA SER A 112 -7.55 17.14 3.45
C SER A 112 -6.11 16.76 3.75
N LEU A 113 -5.78 15.46 3.70
CA LEU A 113 -4.42 14.97 3.90
C LEU A 113 -3.53 15.33 2.71
N GLU A 114 -4.04 15.18 1.49
CA GLU A 114 -3.35 15.57 0.26
C GLU A 114 -2.95 17.05 0.30
N ARG A 115 -3.91 17.95 0.60
CA ARG A 115 -3.63 19.39 0.73
C ARG A 115 -2.64 19.67 1.85
N HIS A 116 -2.79 19.04 3.01
CA HIS A 116 -1.88 19.23 4.12
C HIS A 116 -0.43 18.83 3.75
N LEU A 117 -0.24 17.76 2.99
CA LEU A 117 1.08 17.33 2.50
C LEU A 117 1.70 18.32 1.49
N LEU A 118 0.87 18.99 0.69
CA LEU A 118 1.33 20.01 -0.27
C LEU A 118 1.64 21.35 0.41
N ASP A 119 0.82 21.76 1.38
CA ASP A 119 0.90 23.07 2.03
C ASP A 119 1.92 23.09 3.18
N HIS A 120 2.19 21.96 3.82
CA HIS A 120 3.03 21.85 5.02
C HIS A 120 4.10 20.76 4.87
N ALA A 121 4.96 20.85 3.85
CA ALA A 121 6.01 19.86 3.58
C ALA A 121 7.02 19.74 4.75
N ALA A 122 7.38 20.84 5.40
CA ALA A 122 8.34 20.86 6.50
C ALA A 122 7.64 20.58 7.85
N GLY A 123 7.51 19.31 8.24
CA GLY A 123 7.11 18.93 9.61
C GLY A 123 6.12 17.79 9.75
N ILE A 124 5.74 17.12 8.65
CA ILE A 124 4.80 16.01 8.74
C ILE A 124 5.48 14.78 9.35
N ARG A 125 4.93 14.36 10.49
CA ARG A 125 5.30 13.12 11.17
C ARG A 125 4.48 11.97 10.62
N CYS A 126 5.00 11.32 9.59
CA CYS A 126 4.34 10.23 8.87
C CYS A 126 3.89 9.10 9.80
N ASP A 127 4.69 8.79 10.84
CA ASP A 127 4.35 7.84 11.90
C ASP A 127 3.06 8.21 12.64
N THR A 128 2.87 9.49 12.95
CA THR A 128 1.70 9.98 13.70
C THR A 128 0.44 9.95 12.85
N VAL A 129 0.55 10.40 11.60
CA VAL A 129 -0.57 10.39 10.64
C VAL A 129 -1.05 8.96 10.38
N VAL A 130 -0.11 8.03 10.19
CA VAL A 130 -0.44 6.63 9.93
C VAL A 130 -1.05 5.97 11.16
N LYS A 131 -0.54 6.22 12.37
CA LYS A 131 -1.19 5.73 13.59
C LYS A 131 -2.64 6.23 13.69
N GLN A 132 -2.91 7.49 13.36
CA GLN A 132 -4.27 8.02 13.34
C GLN A 132 -5.15 7.36 12.28
N LEU A 133 -4.62 7.12 11.07
CA LEU A 133 -5.34 6.44 9.99
C LEU A 133 -5.73 4.99 10.34
N PHE A 134 -4.89 4.31 11.12
CA PHE A 134 -5.13 2.93 11.58
C PHE A 134 -5.71 2.87 12.99
N TYR A 135 -6.39 3.92 13.46
CA TYR A 135 -7.10 3.95 14.76
C TYR A 135 -6.21 3.62 15.97
N GLY A 136 -4.91 3.91 15.91
CA GLY A 136 -3.95 3.66 16.99
C GLY A 136 -3.55 2.20 17.17
N VAL A 137 -3.84 1.33 16.20
CA VAL A 137 -3.43 -0.08 16.24
C VAL A 137 -1.94 -0.21 15.90
N GLU A 138 -1.18 -0.88 16.77
CA GLU A 138 0.24 -1.21 16.59
C GLU A 138 0.45 -2.61 15.99
#